data_AF-A0A7C6Y095-F1
#
_entry.id   AF-A0A7C6Y095-F1
#
_cell.length_a   1.000
_cell.length_b   1.000
_cell.length_c   1.000
_cell.angle_alpha   90.00
_cell.angle_beta   90.00
_cell.angle_gamma   90.00
#
_symmetry.space_group_name_H-M   'P 1'
#
loop_
_entity.id
_entity.type
_entity.pdbx_description
1 polymer ?
#
loop_
_entity_poly.entity_id
_entity_poly.type
_entity_poly.pdbx_seq_one_letter_code
_entity_poly.pdbx_strand_id
1 'polypeptide(L)'
;MQFLSNLKAEMAEPTPSKRSLRDYWLYLGFAEGYTQPVPIARAMASASLFDKHKKHIYKNDRIAGSLRGAIFDMGEDISDETLQHAKRIVQSFGANTFVTNADHFCADYVTFLQEGIPGTLERIYASLMVHAEDEKRVCFLRAAEIAMQGFAKMVAGYGEAALARAAEKDVTAEQRNELTKVGETCLYLVDHKPETFRQALQLVFLTHTAFLYEERYAMALGRMDQYLWPFYEKDLACGRITKEEARSLLECTFYKIGERQYKGGDDVVNIAIGGRKRDGTGGVNELSYLIIDAVRNCNIPGPNLSARIYDGIPDAFLDACLQSIGTGLGYPALMNDEINIPALHRHGYAIEDARDYCMVGCIENFLPGQQPPWSDGRYNSPKYLELAINNGKCLQTGVQMGPKTGEPHQFANMKEFIEAVEAQMEFGAAEYMRLFKNENERYNKIQYTQPFLSCFCQDCIGRGLDINDGGALYPSVHGAGCMGIATMADSLAAVEQLVFEEKKLTLSELRKALTADFVDFEELHKELLQAPKYGNNDDRVDKYAVWYVEVHDKIFSHHRTWDGGAVYTAIASNVN
;
A
#
# COMPACT_ATOMS: atom_id res chain seq x y z
N MET A 1 24.51 15.75 -2.63
CA MET A 1 25.34 14.61 -3.10
C MET A 1 26.15 14.00 -1.96
N GLN A 2 27.02 14.72 -1.24
CA GLN A 2 27.86 14.12 -0.19
C GLN A 2 27.07 13.49 0.99
N PHE A 3 26.00 14.14 1.47
CA PHE A 3 25.16 13.59 2.54
C PHE A 3 24.51 12.24 2.16
N LEU A 4 23.92 12.16 0.95
CA LEU A 4 23.30 10.93 0.48
C LEU A 4 24.33 9.81 0.33
N SER A 5 25.51 10.07 -0.25
CA SER A 5 26.54 9.04 -0.38
C SER A 5 27.04 8.55 0.98
N ASN A 6 27.16 9.45 1.97
CA ASN A 6 27.57 9.06 3.32
C ASN A 6 26.47 8.27 4.04
N LEU A 7 25.20 8.66 3.89
CA LEU A 7 24.07 7.92 4.45
C LEU A 7 23.96 6.52 3.83
N LYS A 8 24.19 6.40 2.52
CA LYS A 8 24.31 5.10 1.80
C LYS A 8 25.37 4.22 2.44
N ALA A 9 26.55 4.78 2.73
CA ALA A 9 27.62 4.05 3.37
C ALA A 9 27.26 3.61 4.81
N GLU A 10 26.67 4.50 5.62
CA GLU A 10 26.25 4.16 6.99
C GLU A 10 25.18 3.06 7.02
N MET A 11 24.17 3.14 6.15
CA MET A 11 23.08 2.15 6.13
C MET A 11 23.51 0.79 5.59
N ALA A 12 24.58 0.73 4.78
CA ALA A 12 25.18 -0.50 4.30
C ALA A 12 25.98 -1.25 5.39
N GLU A 13 26.30 -0.58 6.51
CA GLU A 13 26.95 -1.25 7.64
C GLU A 13 26.01 -2.31 8.24
N PRO A 14 26.52 -3.54 8.49
CA PRO A 14 25.72 -4.64 9.00
C PRO A 14 25.09 -4.27 10.35
N THR A 15 23.86 -4.73 10.56
CA THR A 15 23.19 -4.53 11.84
C THR A 15 23.88 -5.36 12.94
N PRO A 16 24.02 -4.83 14.17
CA PRO A 16 24.76 -5.51 15.25
C PRO A 16 24.15 -6.86 15.65
N SER A 17 22.84 -7.04 15.42
CA SER A 17 22.09 -8.22 15.81
C SER A 17 21.03 -8.57 14.77
N LYS A 18 20.68 -9.85 14.65
CA LYS A 18 19.51 -10.34 13.91
C LYS A 18 18.32 -10.65 14.83
N ARG A 19 18.48 -10.42 16.14
CA ARG A 19 17.47 -10.68 17.16
C ARG A 19 16.46 -9.54 17.15
N SER A 20 15.18 -9.88 16.96
CA SER A 20 14.14 -8.86 16.95
C SER A 20 13.58 -8.59 18.36
N LEU A 21 13.56 -7.33 18.77
CA LEU A 21 13.02 -6.90 20.08
C LEU A 21 11.60 -6.33 20.01
N ARG A 22 10.99 -6.26 18.81
CA ARG A 22 9.66 -5.66 18.63
C ARG A 22 8.60 -6.25 19.55
N ASP A 23 8.50 -7.59 19.61
CA ASP A 23 7.49 -8.26 20.44
C ASP A 23 7.71 -7.95 21.93
N TYR A 24 8.95 -7.72 22.36
CA TYR A 24 9.26 -7.31 23.72
C TYR A 24 8.72 -5.90 24.01
N TRP A 25 8.92 -4.94 23.10
CA TRP A 25 8.41 -3.58 23.26
C TRP A 25 6.87 -3.54 23.31
N LEU A 26 6.20 -4.32 22.47
CA LEU A 26 4.74 -4.48 22.52
C LEU A 26 4.29 -5.14 23.83
N TYR A 27 4.99 -6.19 24.25
CA TYR A 27 4.69 -6.92 25.49
C TYR A 27 4.68 -6.00 26.71
N LEU A 28 5.62 -5.06 26.83
CA LEU A 28 5.65 -4.13 27.97
C LEU A 28 4.34 -3.33 28.09
N GLY A 29 3.80 -2.84 26.97
CA GLY A 29 2.52 -2.12 26.97
C GLY A 29 1.32 -3.04 27.21
N PHE A 30 1.31 -4.25 26.64
CA PHE A 30 0.26 -5.23 26.94
C PHE A 30 0.26 -5.63 28.42
N ALA A 31 1.43 -5.79 29.04
CA ALA A 31 1.56 -6.17 30.43
C ALA A 31 0.97 -5.09 31.37
N GLU A 32 1.14 -3.81 31.05
CA GLU A 32 0.48 -2.71 31.74
C GLU A 32 -1.05 -2.69 31.50
N GLY A 33 -1.50 -3.18 30.33
CA GLY A 33 -2.88 -3.14 29.87
C GLY A 33 -3.72 -4.41 30.10
N TYR A 34 -3.24 -5.45 30.79
CA TYR A 34 -3.95 -6.75 30.86
C TYR A 34 -5.38 -6.70 31.42
N THR A 35 -5.66 -5.74 32.30
CA THR A 35 -6.99 -5.56 32.90
C THR A 35 -7.86 -4.54 32.17
N GLN A 36 -7.31 -3.92 31.12
CA GLN A 36 -8.00 -2.92 30.32
C GLN A 36 -8.79 -3.57 29.17
N PRO A 37 -9.80 -2.86 28.62
CA PRO A 37 -10.41 -3.26 27.36
C PRO A 37 -9.36 -3.42 26.25
N VAL A 38 -9.58 -4.37 25.33
CA VAL A 38 -8.62 -4.69 24.25
C VAL A 38 -8.18 -3.47 23.42
N PRO A 39 -9.07 -2.53 23.03
CA PRO A 39 -8.66 -1.28 22.36
C PRO A 39 -7.59 -0.50 23.12
N ILE A 40 -7.77 -0.35 24.44
CA ILE A 40 -6.84 0.37 25.32
C ILE A 40 -5.53 -0.41 25.44
N ALA A 41 -5.59 -1.73 25.68
CA ALA A 41 -4.40 -2.57 25.79
C ALA A 41 -3.55 -2.52 24.51
N ARG A 42 -4.18 -2.52 23.33
CA ARG A 42 -3.50 -2.34 22.04
C ARG A 42 -2.87 -0.96 21.89
N ALA A 43 -3.58 0.11 22.26
CA ALA A 43 -3.01 1.44 22.24
C ALA A 43 -1.80 1.58 23.18
N MET A 44 -1.85 0.98 24.36
CA MET A 44 -0.73 0.94 25.31
C MET A 44 0.45 0.15 24.72
N ALA A 45 0.20 -0.96 24.02
CA ALA A 45 1.23 -1.71 23.31
C ALA A 45 1.89 -0.87 22.20
N SER A 46 1.11 -0.19 21.35
CA SER A 46 1.64 0.73 20.34
C SER A 46 2.43 1.88 20.98
N ALA A 47 1.91 2.50 22.05
CA ALA A 47 2.60 3.57 22.76
C ALA A 47 3.93 3.10 23.38
N SER A 48 3.97 1.89 23.95
CA SER A 48 5.20 1.28 24.46
C SER A 48 6.20 1.02 23.33
N LEU A 49 5.73 0.48 22.20
CA LEU A 49 6.53 0.28 21.01
C LEU A 49 7.07 1.60 20.43
N PHE A 50 6.35 2.69 20.56
CA PHE A 50 6.76 4.02 20.09
C PHE A 50 7.79 4.68 21.03
N ASP A 51 7.79 4.34 22.31
CA ASP A 51 8.55 5.04 23.35
C ASP A 51 9.79 4.26 23.82
N LYS A 52 9.63 2.98 24.20
CA LYS A 52 10.56 2.28 25.10
C LYS A 52 11.90 1.86 24.52
N HIS A 53 12.02 1.78 23.20
CA HIS A 53 13.27 1.41 22.55
C HIS A 53 14.14 2.63 22.24
N LYS A 54 15.45 2.41 22.16
CA LYS A 54 16.41 3.44 21.78
C LYS A 54 16.12 3.95 20.36
N LYS A 55 16.10 5.27 20.18
CA LYS A 55 15.98 5.86 18.84
C LYS A 55 17.33 5.88 18.16
N HIS A 56 17.41 5.34 16.95
CA HIS A 56 18.63 5.33 16.16
C HIS A 56 18.70 6.58 15.28
N ILE A 57 19.85 7.26 15.29
CA ILE A 57 20.16 8.43 14.48
C ILE A 57 21.47 8.19 13.77
N TYR A 58 21.46 8.27 12.43
CA TYR A 58 22.67 8.22 11.61
C TYR A 58 23.45 9.54 11.70
N LYS A 59 24.76 9.52 11.51
CA LYS A 59 25.59 10.74 11.56
C LYS A 59 25.21 11.73 10.47
N ASN A 60 24.77 11.21 9.33
CA ASN A 60 24.37 11.98 8.16
C ASN A 60 22.83 12.11 8.04
N ASP A 61 22.06 11.85 9.11
CA ASP A 61 20.63 12.11 9.12
C ASP A 61 20.35 13.61 8.94
N ARG A 62 19.44 13.92 8.01
CA ARG A 62 18.84 15.25 7.87
C ARG A 62 17.36 15.28 8.22
N ILE A 63 16.74 14.11 8.32
CA ILE A 63 15.39 13.83 8.81
C ILE A 63 15.53 12.61 9.72
N ALA A 64 15.03 12.63 10.96
CA ALA A 64 15.07 11.49 11.89
C ALA A 64 14.03 10.41 11.52
N GLY A 65 14.26 9.17 11.97
CA GLY A 65 13.38 8.01 11.73
C GLY A 65 14.19 6.81 11.25
N SER A 66 14.09 5.69 11.94
CA SER A 66 14.80 4.45 11.62
C SER A 66 14.17 3.26 12.33
N LEU A 67 14.10 2.13 11.64
CA LEU A 67 13.64 0.84 12.13
C LEU A 67 14.66 0.15 13.03
N ARG A 68 15.94 0.55 13.00
CA ARG A 68 17.01 -0.18 13.69
C ARG A 68 16.75 -0.34 15.19
N GLY A 69 16.33 0.73 15.85
CA GLY A 69 16.08 0.71 17.30
C GLY A 69 14.86 -0.11 17.72
N ALA A 70 13.82 -0.15 16.89
CA ALA A 70 12.60 -0.92 17.20
C ALA A 70 12.77 -2.41 16.86
N ILE A 71 13.55 -2.70 15.83
CA ILE A 71 13.75 -4.07 15.35
C ILE A 71 14.90 -4.73 16.09
N PHE A 72 16.09 -4.14 16.11
CA PHE A 72 17.32 -4.82 16.52
C PHE A 72 17.67 -4.56 17.97
N ASP A 73 18.30 -5.56 18.56
CA ASP A 73 19.04 -5.43 19.82
C ASP A 73 20.24 -4.50 19.62
N MET A 74 20.22 -3.38 20.32
CA MET A 74 21.22 -2.31 20.30
C MET A 74 22.03 -2.27 21.60
N GLY A 75 22.08 -3.41 22.32
CA GLY A 75 22.83 -3.58 23.58
C GLY A 75 21.94 -3.77 24.81
N GLU A 76 20.71 -4.24 24.62
CA GLU A 76 19.78 -4.50 25.71
C GLU A 76 19.99 -5.91 26.32
N ASP A 77 20.09 -5.99 27.65
CA ASP A 77 20.25 -7.26 28.38
C ASP A 77 18.90 -7.98 28.57
N ILE A 78 18.35 -8.50 27.48
CA ILE A 78 17.07 -9.23 27.46
C ILE A 78 17.35 -10.71 27.19
N SER A 79 16.78 -11.65 27.96
CA SER A 79 16.99 -13.09 27.74
C SER A 79 16.09 -13.66 26.63
N ASP A 80 16.48 -14.77 26.00
CA ASP A 80 15.65 -15.42 24.97
C ASP A 80 14.34 -15.98 25.52
N GLU A 81 14.33 -16.41 26.79
CA GLU A 81 13.11 -16.81 27.49
C GLU A 81 12.14 -15.63 27.64
N THR A 82 12.67 -14.43 27.89
CA THR A 82 11.88 -13.19 27.97
C THR A 82 11.27 -12.86 26.61
N LEU A 83 12.04 -12.97 25.52
CA LEU A 83 11.50 -12.77 24.17
C LEU A 83 10.45 -13.81 23.81
N GLN A 84 10.66 -15.07 24.18
CA GLN A 84 9.69 -16.12 23.93
C GLN A 84 8.40 -15.90 24.73
N HIS A 85 8.50 -15.41 25.97
CA HIS A 85 7.35 -15.01 26.77
C HIS A 85 6.61 -13.84 26.12
N ALA A 86 7.33 -12.77 25.76
CA ALA A 86 6.77 -11.60 25.09
C ALA A 86 6.02 -11.98 23.81
N LYS A 87 6.63 -12.81 22.96
CA LYS A 87 6.01 -13.32 21.74
C LYS A 87 4.70 -14.07 22.01
N ARG A 88 4.66 -14.94 23.03
CA ARG A 88 3.42 -15.65 23.41
C ARG A 88 2.31 -14.70 23.81
N ILE A 89 2.64 -13.64 24.56
CA ILE A 89 1.68 -12.62 24.96
C ILE A 89 1.20 -11.84 23.73
N VAL A 90 2.10 -11.28 22.92
CA VAL A 90 1.71 -10.51 21.72
C VAL A 90 0.83 -11.35 20.80
N GLN A 91 1.18 -12.63 20.59
CA GLN A 91 0.37 -13.54 19.78
C GLN A 91 -1.03 -13.82 20.35
N SER A 92 -1.22 -13.79 21.68
CA SER A 92 -2.53 -14.01 22.28
C SER A 92 -3.51 -12.86 22.03
N PHE A 93 -3.01 -11.64 21.75
CA PHE A 93 -3.83 -10.51 21.32
C PHE A 93 -4.17 -10.54 19.81
N GLY A 94 -3.55 -11.44 19.03
CA GLY A 94 -3.76 -11.58 17.60
C GLY A 94 -2.91 -10.60 16.76
N ALA A 95 -2.51 -11.02 15.57
CA ALA A 95 -1.69 -10.22 14.66
C ALA A 95 -2.56 -9.44 13.67
N ASN A 96 -2.24 -8.15 13.49
CA ASN A 96 -2.76 -7.37 12.37
C ASN A 96 -1.99 -7.79 11.11
N THR A 97 -2.70 -8.34 10.13
CA THR A 97 -2.19 -8.75 8.82
C THR A 97 -3.03 -8.11 7.71
N PHE A 98 -2.63 -8.34 6.46
CA PHE A 98 -3.42 -8.00 5.28
C PHE A 98 -4.89 -8.44 5.37
N VAL A 99 -5.17 -9.64 5.90
CA VAL A 99 -6.54 -10.18 6.06
C VAL A 99 -7.38 -9.38 7.06
N THR A 100 -6.72 -8.64 7.97
CA THR A 100 -7.35 -7.82 9.00
C THR A 100 -7.33 -6.32 8.69
N ASN A 101 -7.19 -5.97 7.40
CA ASN A 101 -7.09 -4.58 6.92
C ASN A 101 -5.98 -3.80 7.62
N ALA A 102 -4.77 -4.35 7.71
CA ALA A 102 -3.64 -3.70 8.37
C ALA A 102 -2.77 -2.85 7.43
N ASP A 103 -2.80 -3.13 6.14
CA ASP A 103 -1.81 -2.70 5.15
C ASP A 103 -2.47 -1.97 3.98
N HIS A 104 -1.67 -1.37 3.08
CA HIS A 104 -2.17 -0.68 1.87
C HIS A 104 -3.09 0.51 2.19
N PHE A 105 -2.53 1.48 2.91
CA PHE A 105 -3.24 2.69 3.31
C PHE A 105 -2.41 3.94 3.01
N CYS A 106 -3.08 5.04 2.68
CA CYS A 106 -2.49 6.37 2.63
C CYS A 106 -3.14 7.23 3.72
N ALA A 107 -2.33 7.80 4.62
CA ALA A 107 -2.81 8.65 5.70
C ALA A 107 -3.34 10.01 5.19
N ASP A 108 -4.24 10.61 5.97
CA ASP A 108 -4.65 12.02 5.82
C ASP A 108 -3.53 12.97 6.28
N TYR A 109 -2.46 13.05 5.49
CA TYR A 109 -1.36 13.98 5.77
C TYR A 109 -1.79 15.44 5.64
N VAL A 110 -2.84 15.75 4.86
CA VAL A 110 -3.32 17.13 4.66
C VAL A 110 -3.85 17.68 5.99
N THR A 111 -4.81 17.01 6.61
CA THR A 111 -5.35 17.44 7.91
C THR A 111 -4.29 17.36 8.99
N PHE A 112 -3.51 16.27 9.01
CA PHE A 112 -2.50 16.07 10.05
C PHE A 112 -1.42 17.17 10.05
N LEU A 113 -0.99 17.65 8.89
CA LEU A 113 -0.01 18.74 8.80
C LEU A 113 -0.60 20.12 9.14
N GLN A 114 -1.91 20.30 9.00
CA GLN A 114 -2.60 21.55 9.39
C GLN A 114 -2.78 21.69 10.90
N GLU A 115 -2.92 20.56 11.59
CA GLU A 115 -3.25 20.50 13.02
C GLU A 115 -2.06 20.08 13.90
N GLY A 116 -1.17 19.25 13.38
CA GLY A 116 -0.11 18.59 14.14
C GLY A 116 -0.64 17.59 15.17
N ILE A 117 0.27 17.10 16.01
CA ILE A 117 -0.05 16.24 17.15
C ILE A 117 -1.02 16.93 18.13
N PRO A 118 -0.81 18.21 18.53
CA PRO A 118 -1.70 18.88 19.47
C PRO A 118 -3.13 19.02 18.94
N GLY A 119 -3.30 19.48 17.70
CA GLY A 119 -4.63 19.64 17.11
C GLY A 119 -5.37 18.30 16.93
N THR A 120 -4.64 17.22 16.64
CA THR A 120 -5.23 15.87 16.61
C THR A 120 -5.74 15.44 17.99
N LEU A 121 -4.96 15.69 19.05
CA LEU A 121 -5.40 15.42 20.44
C LEU A 121 -6.61 16.29 20.82
N GLU A 122 -6.63 17.56 20.45
CA GLU A 122 -7.78 18.45 20.65
C GLU A 122 -9.06 17.91 20.00
N ARG A 123 -8.98 17.41 18.77
CA ARG A 123 -10.12 16.75 18.10
C ARG A 123 -10.59 15.50 18.85
N ILE A 124 -9.67 14.69 19.36
CA ILE A 124 -10.00 13.51 20.18
C ILE A 124 -10.72 13.93 21.46
N TYR A 125 -10.23 14.95 22.16
CA TYR A 125 -10.88 15.45 23.38
C TYR A 125 -12.26 16.04 23.10
N ALA A 126 -12.42 16.80 22.03
CA ALA A 126 -13.73 17.32 21.61
C ALA A 126 -14.70 16.17 21.31
N SER A 127 -14.24 15.13 20.61
CA SER A 127 -15.06 13.95 20.30
C SER A 127 -15.44 13.15 21.55
N LEU A 128 -14.54 13.04 22.54
CA LEU A 128 -14.83 12.42 23.84
C LEU A 128 -15.97 13.13 24.58
N MET A 129 -16.06 14.46 24.46
CA MET A 129 -17.17 15.22 25.04
C MET A 129 -18.49 14.97 24.30
N VAL A 130 -18.45 14.85 22.97
CA VAL A 130 -19.63 14.59 22.14
C VAL A 130 -20.21 13.19 22.42
N HIS A 131 -19.35 12.19 22.57
CA HIS A 131 -19.75 10.78 22.74
C HIS A 131 -19.68 10.28 24.19
N ALA A 132 -19.69 11.18 25.18
CA ALA A 132 -19.41 10.87 26.59
C ALA A 132 -20.32 9.77 27.20
N GLU A 133 -21.52 9.57 26.65
CA GLU A 133 -22.50 8.57 27.11
C GLU A 133 -22.37 7.21 26.38
N ASP A 134 -21.55 7.11 25.33
CA ASP A 134 -21.31 5.86 24.59
C ASP A 134 -19.98 5.23 25.02
N GLU A 135 -20.05 4.26 25.93
CA GLU A 135 -18.88 3.57 26.48
C GLU A 135 -17.95 2.97 25.42
N LYS A 136 -18.49 2.50 24.28
CA LYS A 136 -17.69 1.91 23.21
C LYS A 136 -16.90 2.98 22.46
N ARG A 137 -17.56 4.08 22.12
CA ARG A 137 -16.90 5.22 21.45
C ARG A 137 -15.86 5.86 22.36
N VAL A 138 -16.19 6.04 23.64
CA VAL A 138 -15.24 6.53 24.64
C VAL A 138 -14.03 5.60 24.74
N CYS A 139 -14.24 4.28 24.78
CA CYS A 139 -13.15 3.30 24.81
C CYS A 139 -12.21 3.44 23.59
N PHE A 140 -12.77 3.57 22.38
CA PHE A 140 -11.95 3.79 21.18
C PHE A 140 -11.21 5.13 21.22
N LEU A 141 -11.89 6.22 21.56
CA LEU A 141 -11.28 7.56 21.59
C LEU A 141 -10.16 7.67 22.63
N ARG A 142 -10.31 7.00 23.78
CA ARG A 142 -9.22 6.87 24.77
C ARG A 142 -8.06 6.04 24.25
N ALA A 143 -8.33 5.00 23.48
CA ALA A 143 -7.27 4.24 22.80
C ALA A 143 -6.53 5.11 21.77
N ALA A 144 -7.26 5.92 20.99
CA ALA A 144 -6.68 6.86 20.03
C ALA A 144 -5.81 7.93 20.73
N GLU A 145 -6.28 8.48 21.86
CA GLU A 145 -5.53 9.40 22.71
C GLU A 145 -4.19 8.79 23.16
N ILE A 146 -4.22 7.58 23.74
CA ILE A 146 -3.00 6.89 24.23
C ILE A 146 -2.01 6.66 23.09
N ALA A 147 -2.50 6.23 21.93
CA ALA A 147 -1.65 5.99 20.76
C ALA A 147 -1.00 7.28 20.24
N MET A 148 -1.75 8.38 20.14
CA MET A 148 -1.24 9.67 19.69
C MET A 148 -0.26 10.30 20.71
N GLN A 149 -0.52 10.14 22.01
CA GLN A 149 0.44 10.51 23.06
C GLN A 149 1.73 9.67 23.01
N GLY A 150 1.61 8.37 22.72
CA GLY A 150 2.75 7.51 22.46
C GLY A 150 3.57 7.96 21.25
N PHE A 151 2.90 8.39 20.19
CA PHE A 151 3.56 8.97 19.01
C PHE A 151 4.27 10.29 19.35
N ALA A 152 3.65 11.17 20.15
CA ALA A 152 4.29 12.39 20.64
C ALA A 152 5.62 12.11 21.37
N LYS A 153 5.63 11.08 22.24
CA LYS A 153 6.85 10.61 22.91
C LYS A 153 7.89 10.06 21.94
N MET A 154 7.46 9.34 20.91
CA MET A 154 8.38 8.90 19.84
C MET A 154 9.08 10.08 19.17
N VAL A 155 8.31 11.11 18.80
CA VAL A 155 8.84 12.33 18.19
C VAL A 155 9.83 13.02 19.12
N ALA A 156 9.47 13.21 20.40
CA ALA A 156 10.37 13.78 21.41
C ALA A 156 11.67 12.96 21.56
N GLY A 157 11.56 11.64 21.68
CA GLY A 157 12.71 10.75 21.84
C GLY A 157 13.65 10.76 20.64
N TYR A 158 13.14 10.94 19.42
CA TYR A 158 13.97 11.17 18.23
C TYR A 158 14.70 12.51 18.29
N GLY A 159 14.03 13.55 18.80
CA GLY A 159 14.63 14.86 19.02
C GLY A 159 15.80 14.82 20.02
N GLU A 160 15.57 14.19 21.17
CA GLU A 160 16.59 13.99 22.21
C GLU A 160 17.76 13.15 21.71
N ALA A 161 17.49 12.05 20.98
CA ALA A 161 18.53 11.21 20.41
C ALA A 161 19.38 11.95 19.36
N ALA A 162 18.77 12.83 18.56
CA ALA A 162 19.50 13.62 17.57
C ALA A 162 20.41 14.66 18.24
N LEU A 163 19.94 15.34 19.29
CA LEU A 163 20.77 16.25 20.08
C LEU A 163 21.91 15.52 20.79
N ALA A 164 21.65 14.34 21.35
CA ALA A 164 22.68 13.50 21.93
C ALA A 164 23.74 13.10 20.89
N ARG A 165 23.32 12.68 19.70
CA ARG A 165 24.23 12.34 18.58
C ARG A 165 25.07 13.54 18.15
N ALA A 166 24.48 14.73 18.11
CA ALA A 166 25.17 15.98 17.76
C ALA A 166 26.30 16.34 18.76
N ALA A 167 26.14 15.95 20.03
CA ALA A 167 27.10 16.21 21.09
C ALA A 167 28.30 15.24 21.11
N GLU A 168 28.27 14.16 20.33
CA GLU A 168 29.36 13.19 20.27
C GLU A 168 30.63 13.78 19.62
N LYS A 169 31.79 13.17 19.92
CA LYS A 169 33.10 13.65 19.44
C LYS A 169 33.42 13.23 18.01
N ASP A 170 32.72 12.22 17.49
CA ASP A 170 32.96 11.60 16.19
C ASP A 170 32.10 12.18 15.07
N VAL A 171 31.34 13.26 15.32
CA VAL A 171 30.60 14.02 14.31
C VAL A 171 31.36 15.28 13.91
N THR A 172 31.33 15.61 12.61
CA THR A 172 31.88 16.86 12.09
C THR A 172 31.03 18.06 12.51
N ALA A 173 31.55 19.28 12.35
CA ALA A 173 30.78 20.50 12.63
C ALA A 173 29.51 20.61 11.76
N GLU A 174 29.59 20.16 10.51
CA GLU A 174 28.46 20.14 9.57
C GLU A 174 27.39 19.14 10.00
N GLN A 175 27.80 17.91 10.37
CA GLN A 175 26.89 16.89 10.90
C GLN A 175 26.24 17.34 12.20
N ARG A 176 27.02 17.92 13.13
CA ARG A 176 26.49 18.47 14.38
C ARG A 176 25.42 19.52 14.12
N ASN A 177 25.63 20.43 13.19
CA ASN A 177 24.66 21.47 12.85
C ASN A 177 23.37 20.84 12.28
N GLU A 178 23.47 19.90 11.34
CA GLU A 178 22.28 19.24 10.79
C GLU A 178 21.54 18.39 11.83
N LEU A 179 22.24 17.64 12.67
CA LEU A 179 21.65 16.84 13.75
C LEU A 179 20.98 17.72 14.83
N THR A 180 21.55 18.89 15.12
CA THR A 180 20.91 19.87 16.01
C THR A 180 19.58 20.35 15.43
N LYS A 181 19.55 20.69 14.14
CA LYS A 181 18.30 21.05 13.44
C LYS A 181 17.27 19.92 13.48
N VAL A 182 17.70 18.66 13.30
CA VAL A 182 16.80 17.49 13.43
C VAL A 182 16.23 17.41 14.84
N GLY A 183 17.07 17.56 15.85
CA GLY A 183 16.68 17.57 17.26
C GLY A 183 15.63 18.62 17.60
N GLU A 184 15.92 19.88 17.25
CA GLU A 184 15.03 21.02 17.45
C GLU A 184 13.73 20.88 16.66
N THR A 185 13.79 20.37 15.43
CA THR A 185 12.60 20.11 14.59
C THR A 185 11.67 19.12 15.27
N CYS A 186 12.19 18.00 15.76
CA CYS A 186 11.37 16.98 16.40
C CYS A 186 10.76 17.51 17.70
N LEU A 187 11.54 18.16 18.56
CA LEU A 187 11.02 18.70 19.83
C LEU A 187 9.96 19.78 19.61
N TYR A 188 10.12 20.62 18.58
CA TYR A 188 9.11 21.62 18.20
C TYR A 188 7.77 20.96 17.83
N LEU A 189 7.81 19.87 17.06
CA LEU A 189 6.63 19.16 16.54
C LEU A 189 5.79 18.45 17.60
N VAL A 190 6.30 18.29 18.82
CA VAL A 190 5.55 17.70 19.95
C VAL A 190 4.38 18.59 20.34
N ASP A 191 4.65 19.91 20.45
CA ASP A 191 3.70 20.90 20.96
C ASP A 191 3.18 21.87 19.89
N HIS A 192 3.67 21.76 18.64
CA HIS A 192 3.31 22.67 17.56
C HIS A 192 3.06 21.91 16.25
N LYS A 193 2.18 22.46 15.42
CA LYS A 193 2.06 22.05 14.02
C LYS A 193 3.30 22.48 13.22
N PRO A 194 3.66 21.78 12.12
CA PRO A 194 4.78 22.19 11.28
C PRO A 194 4.54 23.58 10.67
N GLU A 195 5.61 24.36 10.51
CA GLU A 195 5.57 25.68 9.87
C GLU A 195 6.54 25.83 8.68
N THR A 196 7.42 24.84 8.52
CA THR A 196 8.51 24.78 7.53
C THR A 196 8.48 23.44 6.78
N PHE A 197 9.12 23.39 5.61
CA PHE A 197 9.21 22.18 4.80
C PHE A 197 9.91 21.04 5.54
N ARG A 198 10.99 21.34 6.26
CA ARG A 198 11.70 20.34 7.08
C ARG A 198 10.80 19.76 8.17
N GLN A 199 10.07 20.61 8.89
CA GLN A 199 9.16 20.17 9.94
C GLN A 199 8.02 19.30 9.38
N ALA A 200 7.42 19.71 8.26
CA ALA A 200 6.36 18.94 7.62
C ALA A 200 6.85 17.56 7.14
N LEU A 201 7.99 17.52 6.46
CA LEU A 201 8.61 16.27 6.00
C LEU A 201 9.03 15.37 7.17
N GLN A 202 9.58 15.94 8.25
CA GLN A 202 9.96 15.21 9.45
C GLN A 202 8.75 14.55 10.12
N LEU A 203 7.64 15.28 10.23
CA LEU A 203 6.42 14.77 10.82
C LEU A 203 5.83 13.63 10.00
N VAL A 204 5.72 13.80 8.67
CA VAL A 204 5.29 12.75 7.73
C VAL A 204 6.13 11.50 7.86
N PHE A 205 7.46 11.64 7.88
CA PHE A 205 8.35 10.48 7.91
C PHE A 205 8.34 9.76 9.27
N LEU A 206 8.18 10.47 10.38
CA LEU A 206 7.99 9.83 11.69
C LEU A 206 6.64 9.12 11.77
N THR A 207 5.57 9.69 11.21
CA THR A 207 4.28 8.99 11.09
C THR A 207 4.43 7.69 10.30
N HIS A 208 5.11 7.74 9.15
CA HIS A 208 5.42 6.55 8.36
C HIS A 208 6.26 5.54 9.15
N THR A 209 7.29 6.01 9.88
CA THR A 209 8.14 5.16 10.74
C THR A 209 7.30 4.45 11.83
N ALA A 210 6.35 5.15 12.44
CA ALA A 210 5.44 4.56 13.43
C ALA A 210 4.55 3.46 12.81
N PHE A 211 4.06 3.64 11.58
CA PHE A 211 3.34 2.57 10.87
C PHE A 211 4.23 1.36 10.60
N LEU A 212 5.49 1.57 10.24
CA LEU A 212 6.46 0.48 10.05
C LEU A 212 6.79 -0.22 11.38
N TYR A 213 6.81 0.49 12.51
CA TYR A 213 6.94 -0.14 13.83
C TYR A 213 5.78 -1.09 14.10
N GLU A 214 4.56 -0.71 13.75
CA GLU A 214 3.38 -1.59 13.81
C GLU A 214 3.44 -2.77 12.81
N GLU A 215 4.53 -2.92 12.03
CA GLU A 215 4.75 -3.92 10.98
C GLU A 215 3.83 -3.81 9.76
N ARG A 216 3.26 -2.62 9.54
CA ARG A 216 2.42 -2.37 8.36
C ARG A 216 3.25 -2.38 7.07
N TYR A 217 2.62 -2.75 5.97
CA TYR A 217 3.20 -2.82 4.63
C TYR A 217 2.44 -1.93 3.64
N ALA A 218 3.09 -1.51 2.55
CA ALA A 218 2.47 -0.72 1.48
C ALA A 218 1.83 0.60 1.96
N MET A 219 2.38 1.19 3.01
CA MET A 219 1.88 2.44 3.58
C MET A 219 2.32 3.61 2.71
N ALA A 220 1.43 4.11 1.86
CA ALA A 220 1.74 5.14 0.89
C ALA A 220 2.02 6.49 1.56
N LEU A 221 2.91 7.25 0.93
CA LEU A 221 3.09 8.67 1.20
C LEU A 221 2.11 9.50 0.37
N GLY A 222 1.49 8.93 -0.67
CA GLY A 222 0.43 9.58 -1.43
C GLY A 222 0.91 10.82 -2.17
N ARG A 223 0.07 11.85 -2.28
CA ARG A 223 0.32 13.08 -3.07
C ARG A 223 1.29 14.05 -2.38
N MET A 224 2.51 13.56 -2.15
CA MET A 224 3.54 14.24 -1.38
C MET A 224 3.95 15.59 -1.95
N ASP A 225 3.91 15.73 -3.28
CA ASP A 225 4.17 17.01 -3.93
C ASP A 225 3.06 18.04 -3.69
N GLN A 226 1.85 17.64 -3.30
CA GLN A 226 0.73 18.56 -3.05
C GLN A 226 0.70 19.01 -1.59
N TYR A 227 0.70 18.09 -0.63
CA TYR A 227 0.54 18.47 0.79
C TYR A 227 1.81 19.10 1.39
N LEU A 228 2.99 18.87 0.80
CA LEU A 228 4.21 19.57 1.20
C LEU A 228 4.46 20.88 0.43
N TRP A 229 3.76 21.11 -0.69
CA TRP A 229 3.95 22.29 -1.53
C TRP A 229 3.84 23.61 -0.76
N PRO A 230 2.81 23.85 0.08
CA PRO A 230 2.67 25.13 0.77
C PRO A 230 3.84 25.45 1.69
N PHE A 231 4.46 24.42 2.28
CA PHE A 231 5.64 24.57 3.13
C PHE A 231 6.90 24.86 2.32
N TYR A 232 7.08 24.11 1.22
CA TYR A 232 8.21 24.30 0.30
C TYR A 232 8.20 25.69 -0.33
N GLU A 233 7.07 26.09 -0.91
CA GLU A 233 6.90 27.38 -1.60
C GLU A 233 7.19 28.56 -0.66
N LYS A 234 6.62 28.52 0.55
CA LYS A 234 6.85 29.55 1.58
C LYS A 234 8.31 29.63 2.00
N ASP A 235 8.94 28.49 2.29
CA ASP A 235 10.33 28.45 2.74
C ASP A 235 11.30 28.90 1.64
N LEU A 236 11.05 28.52 0.39
CA LEU A 236 11.83 28.97 -0.76
C LEU A 236 11.70 30.48 -0.95
N ALA A 237 10.47 31.02 -0.88
CA ALA A 237 10.21 32.44 -1.07
C ALA A 237 10.85 33.33 0.01
N CYS A 238 10.94 32.85 1.26
CA CYS A 238 11.60 33.57 2.34
C CYS A 238 13.10 33.27 2.48
N GLY A 239 13.68 32.45 1.59
CA GLY A 239 15.09 32.07 1.62
C GLY A 239 15.48 31.16 2.79
N ARG A 240 14.50 30.46 3.41
CA ARG A 240 14.76 29.50 4.50
C ARG A 240 15.35 28.19 3.99
N ILE A 241 15.04 27.83 2.75
CA ILE A 241 15.53 26.61 2.11
C ILE A 241 15.92 26.87 0.65
N THR A 242 16.92 26.13 0.16
CA THR A 242 17.21 26.05 -1.28
C THR A 242 16.61 24.79 -1.92
N LYS A 243 16.55 24.76 -3.26
CA LYS A 243 16.10 23.57 -4.00
C LYS A 243 16.99 22.36 -3.69
N GLU A 244 18.30 22.58 -3.61
CA GLU A 244 19.29 21.55 -3.29
C GLU A 244 19.13 21.01 -1.87
N GLU A 245 18.83 21.89 -0.91
CA GLU A 245 18.56 21.49 0.46
C GLU A 245 17.28 20.66 0.55
N ALA A 246 16.19 21.10 -0.08
CA ALA A 246 14.92 20.39 -0.12
C ALA A 246 15.07 18.99 -0.77
N ARG A 247 15.73 18.92 -1.93
CA ARG A 247 16.04 17.64 -2.59
C ARG A 247 16.84 16.72 -1.68
N SER A 248 17.86 17.24 -0.99
CA SER A 248 18.67 16.40 -0.10
C SER A 248 17.93 15.96 1.17
N LEU A 249 16.89 16.68 1.62
CA LEU A 249 15.99 16.18 2.66
C LEU A 249 15.13 15.03 2.14
N LEU A 250 14.54 15.16 0.94
CA LEU A 250 13.78 14.09 0.28
C LEU A 250 14.64 12.84 0.04
N GLU A 251 15.88 13.01 -0.45
CA GLU A 251 16.85 11.92 -0.63
C GLU A 251 17.13 11.16 0.67
N CYS A 252 17.27 11.87 1.79
CA CYS A 252 17.46 11.26 3.12
C CYS A 252 16.23 10.44 3.52
N THR A 253 15.02 10.99 3.33
CA THR A 253 13.75 10.31 3.61
C THR A 253 13.58 9.07 2.74
N PHE A 254 13.69 9.20 1.42
CA PHE A 254 13.42 8.13 0.47
C PHE A 254 14.43 6.99 0.59
N TYR A 255 15.71 7.31 0.81
CA TYR A 255 16.70 6.26 0.99
C TYR A 255 16.45 5.42 2.26
N LYS A 256 15.93 6.03 3.32
CA LYS A 256 15.59 5.31 4.56
C LYS A 256 14.33 4.45 4.48
N ILE A 257 13.50 4.60 3.46
CA ILE A 257 12.44 3.62 3.16
C ILE A 257 13.07 2.24 2.88
N GLY A 258 14.27 2.22 2.30
CA GLY A 258 15.06 1.01 2.05
C GLY A 258 15.47 0.23 3.31
N GLU A 259 15.32 0.80 4.51
CA GLU A 259 15.52 0.04 5.75
C GLU A 259 14.58 -1.17 5.89
N ARG A 260 13.49 -1.24 5.12
CA ARG A 260 12.64 -2.45 5.09
C ARG A 260 13.43 -3.71 4.71
N GLN A 261 14.49 -3.58 3.91
CA GLN A 261 15.37 -4.70 3.54
C GLN A 261 15.99 -5.41 4.74
N TYR A 262 16.10 -4.74 5.88
CA TYR A 262 16.53 -5.34 7.14
C TYR A 262 15.61 -6.47 7.64
N LYS A 263 14.36 -6.51 7.17
CA LYS A 263 13.38 -7.57 7.41
C LYS A 263 13.29 -8.60 6.27
N GLY A 264 14.17 -8.53 5.27
CA GLY A 264 14.28 -9.53 4.20
C GLY A 264 13.47 -9.26 2.93
N GLY A 265 12.99 -8.04 2.73
CA GLY A 265 12.30 -7.65 1.49
C GLY A 265 12.14 -6.14 1.35
N ASP A 266 11.79 -5.69 0.15
CA ASP A 266 11.46 -4.29 -0.14
C ASP A 266 10.01 -3.97 0.25
N ASP A 267 9.72 -2.68 0.43
CA ASP A 267 8.37 -2.16 0.63
C ASP A 267 7.86 -1.48 -0.64
N VAL A 268 6.54 -1.53 -0.87
CA VAL A 268 5.86 -0.88 -2.00
C VAL A 268 5.24 0.44 -1.55
N VAL A 269 6.06 1.28 -0.91
CA VAL A 269 5.65 2.62 -0.44
C VAL A 269 5.47 3.53 -1.64
N ASN A 270 4.21 3.85 -1.97
CA ASN A 270 3.89 4.68 -3.13
C ASN A 270 3.95 6.18 -2.81
N ILE A 271 4.61 6.93 -3.68
CA ILE A 271 4.60 8.39 -3.76
C ILE A 271 3.93 8.78 -5.08
N ALA A 272 2.86 9.55 -5.00
CA ALA A 272 2.16 10.11 -6.14
C ALA A 272 2.59 11.58 -6.37
N ILE A 273 2.81 11.94 -7.64
CA ILE A 273 3.14 13.30 -8.07
C ILE A 273 2.29 13.73 -9.29
N GLY A 274 2.16 15.03 -9.52
CA GLY A 274 1.39 15.59 -10.62
C GLY A 274 -0.12 15.41 -10.45
N GLY A 275 -0.83 15.17 -11.56
CA GLY A 275 -2.29 15.00 -11.57
C GLY A 275 -3.08 16.29 -11.43
N ARG A 276 -4.41 16.20 -11.47
CA ARG A 276 -5.33 17.31 -11.19
C ARG A 276 -5.45 17.57 -9.68
N LYS A 277 -5.58 18.83 -9.28
CA LYS A 277 -5.97 19.23 -7.92
C LYS A 277 -7.46 19.00 -7.70
N ARG A 278 -7.91 19.09 -6.45
CA ARG A 278 -9.34 19.01 -6.06
C ARG A 278 -10.22 19.97 -6.88
N ASP A 279 -9.71 21.18 -7.16
CA ASP A 279 -10.36 22.22 -7.97
C ASP A 279 -10.40 21.92 -9.49
N GLY A 280 -9.77 20.83 -9.94
CA GLY A 280 -9.70 20.39 -11.34
C GLY A 280 -8.53 20.97 -12.14
N THR A 281 -7.79 21.94 -11.60
CA THR A 281 -6.61 22.52 -12.26
C THR A 281 -5.38 21.61 -12.16
N GLY A 282 -4.36 21.84 -12.98
CA GLY A 282 -3.12 21.06 -12.96
C GLY A 282 -2.36 21.17 -11.63
N GLY A 283 -1.85 20.05 -11.13
CA GLY A 283 -1.13 19.94 -9.86
C GLY A 283 0.39 19.82 -9.98
N VAL A 284 0.96 19.83 -11.19
CA VAL A 284 2.42 19.79 -11.36
C VAL A 284 3.04 21.06 -10.78
N ASN A 285 4.03 20.88 -9.90
CA ASN A 285 4.77 21.97 -9.28
C ASN A 285 6.26 21.64 -9.18
N GLU A 286 7.08 22.56 -8.67
CA GLU A 286 8.54 22.37 -8.61
C GLU A 286 8.94 21.17 -7.72
N LEU A 287 8.16 20.88 -6.68
CA LEU A 287 8.41 19.75 -5.80
C LEU A 287 8.19 18.41 -6.52
N SER A 288 7.28 18.35 -7.50
CA SER A 288 7.10 17.17 -8.36
C SER A 288 8.41 16.78 -9.06
N TYR A 289 9.17 17.75 -9.57
CA TYR A 289 10.47 17.52 -10.21
C TYR A 289 11.57 17.13 -9.21
N LEU A 290 11.60 17.78 -8.04
CA LEU A 290 12.57 17.43 -7.00
C LEU A 290 12.38 16.01 -6.46
N ILE A 291 11.14 15.53 -6.40
CA ILE A 291 10.84 14.15 -6.02
C ILE A 291 11.34 13.16 -7.09
N ILE A 292 11.15 13.45 -8.39
CA ILE A 292 11.72 12.63 -9.47
C ILE A 292 13.24 12.53 -9.32
N ASP A 293 13.91 13.66 -9.11
CA ASP A 293 15.37 13.70 -8.92
C ASP A 293 15.81 12.94 -7.67
N ALA A 294 15.11 13.09 -6.54
CA ALA A 294 15.44 12.39 -5.31
C ALA A 294 15.31 10.87 -5.47
N VAL A 295 14.24 10.37 -6.10
CA VAL A 295 14.06 8.94 -6.41
C VAL A 295 15.19 8.42 -7.29
N ARG A 296 15.54 9.15 -8.37
CA ARG A 296 16.67 8.80 -9.24
C ARG A 296 18.00 8.76 -8.50
N ASN A 297 18.25 9.71 -7.61
CA ASN A 297 19.50 9.78 -6.85
C ASN A 297 19.59 8.69 -5.77
N CYS A 298 18.46 8.31 -5.15
CA CYS A 298 18.37 7.19 -4.23
C CYS A 298 18.69 5.88 -4.92
N ASN A 299 18.14 5.63 -6.12
CA ASN A 299 18.41 4.46 -6.96
C ASN A 299 18.29 3.13 -6.19
N ILE A 300 17.15 2.94 -5.54
CA ILE A 300 16.77 1.73 -4.80
C ILE A 300 15.42 1.22 -5.32
N PRO A 301 15.07 -0.08 -5.13
CA PRO A 301 13.87 -0.67 -5.71
C PRO A 301 12.54 0.02 -5.31
N GLY A 302 12.48 0.64 -4.13
CA GLY A 302 11.37 1.48 -3.67
C GLY A 302 11.91 2.69 -2.89
N PRO A 303 11.19 3.82 -2.78
CA PRO A 303 9.75 3.96 -2.93
C PRO A 303 9.26 3.84 -4.37
N ASN A 304 8.05 3.32 -4.52
CA ASN A 304 7.33 3.31 -5.79
C ASN A 304 6.97 4.76 -6.13
N LEU A 305 7.39 5.27 -7.28
CA LEU A 305 6.97 6.58 -7.74
C LEU A 305 5.92 6.45 -8.83
N SER A 306 4.87 7.25 -8.73
CA SER A 306 3.82 7.31 -9.73
C SER A 306 3.50 8.75 -10.12
N ALA A 307 3.44 9.01 -11.42
CA ALA A 307 3.08 10.30 -11.98
C ALA A 307 1.67 10.24 -12.55
N ARG A 308 0.80 11.12 -12.05
CA ARG A 308 -0.56 11.29 -12.55
C ARG A 308 -0.56 12.25 -13.74
N ILE A 309 -1.05 11.78 -14.87
CA ILE A 309 -1.07 12.43 -16.18
C ILE A 309 -2.49 12.88 -16.50
N TYR A 310 -2.65 14.09 -17.00
CA TYR A 310 -3.94 14.70 -17.33
C TYR A 310 -3.84 15.50 -18.64
N ASP A 311 -4.98 15.80 -19.25
CA ASP A 311 -5.01 16.66 -20.43
C ASP A 311 -4.51 18.07 -20.12
N GLY A 312 -3.54 18.55 -20.89
CA GLY A 312 -2.84 19.82 -20.66
C GLY A 312 -1.67 19.77 -19.68
N ILE A 313 -1.14 18.58 -19.36
CA ILE A 313 0.08 18.46 -18.55
C ILE A 313 1.29 19.12 -19.23
N PRO A 314 2.21 19.77 -18.49
CA PRO A 314 3.40 20.35 -19.11
C PRO A 314 4.31 19.30 -19.74
N ASP A 315 4.71 19.51 -21.01
CA ASP A 315 5.63 18.62 -21.73
C ASP A 315 6.94 18.38 -20.96
N ALA A 316 7.48 19.42 -20.33
CA ALA A 316 8.70 19.32 -19.53
C ALA A 316 8.57 18.33 -18.34
N PHE A 317 7.36 18.18 -17.78
CA PHE A 317 7.11 17.20 -16.72
C PHE A 317 7.08 15.77 -17.27
N LEU A 318 6.42 15.58 -18.42
CA LEU A 318 6.41 14.29 -19.10
C LEU A 318 7.83 13.88 -19.52
N ASP A 319 8.62 14.81 -20.06
CA ASP A 319 10.04 14.58 -20.39
C ASP A 319 10.85 14.16 -19.16
N ALA A 320 10.66 14.81 -18.01
CA ALA A 320 11.33 14.45 -16.77
C ALA A 320 10.97 13.01 -16.31
N CYS A 321 9.69 12.63 -16.44
CA CYS A 321 9.25 11.27 -16.16
C CYS A 321 9.91 10.26 -17.10
N LEU A 322 9.90 10.51 -18.42
CA LEU A 322 10.49 9.63 -19.41
C LEU A 322 12.02 9.50 -19.26
N GLN A 323 12.70 10.60 -18.93
CA GLN A 323 14.14 10.56 -18.62
C GLN A 323 14.44 9.70 -17.40
N SER A 324 13.60 9.76 -16.37
CA SER A 324 13.71 8.89 -15.19
C SER A 324 13.51 7.43 -15.56
N ILE A 325 12.45 7.10 -16.30
CA ILE A 325 12.17 5.74 -16.77
C ILE A 325 13.35 5.22 -17.62
N GLY A 326 13.90 6.06 -18.50
CA GLY A 326 15.02 5.76 -19.37
C GLY A 326 16.35 5.44 -18.65
N THR A 327 16.44 5.66 -17.34
CA THR A 327 17.58 5.19 -16.53
C THR A 327 17.58 3.69 -16.28
N GLY A 328 16.46 3.01 -16.54
CA GLY A 328 16.25 1.60 -16.22
C GLY A 328 15.66 1.36 -14.82
N LEU A 329 15.45 2.42 -14.02
CA LEU A 329 14.80 2.33 -12.71
C LEU A 329 13.30 1.93 -12.81
N GLY A 330 12.66 2.18 -13.96
CA GLY A 330 11.25 1.83 -14.20
C GLY A 330 10.24 2.83 -13.62
N TYR A 331 10.70 3.86 -12.91
CA TYR A 331 9.86 4.91 -12.30
C TYR A 331 9.93 6.25 -13.05
N PRO A 332 8.85 7.05 -13.04
CA PRO A 332 7.56 6.77 -12.41
C PRO A 332 6.65 5.85 -13.25
N ALA A 333 5.73 5.14 -12.59
CA ALA A 333 4.55 4.58 -13.26
C ALA A 333 3.61 5.72 -13.69
N LEU A 334 3.07 5.65 -14.91
CA LEU A 334 2.23 6.71 -15.48
C LEU A 334 0.74 6.36 -15.31
N MET A 335 -0.01 7.21 -14.59
CA MET A 335 -1.43 7.00 -14.28
C MET A 335 -2.29 8.03 -15.01
N ASN A 336 -3.39 7.62 -15.64
CA ASN A 336 -4.22 8.51 -16.46
C ASN A 336 -5.44 9.04 -15.70
N ASP A 337 -5.42 10.33 -15.36
CA ASP A 337 -6.51 11.02 -14.65
C ASP A 337 -7.81 11.05 -15.45
N GLU A 338 -7.74 11.10 -16.78
CA GLU A 338 -8.93 11.12 -17.66
C GLU A 338 -9.71 9.79 -17.62
N ILE A 339 -9.09 8.73 -17.12
CA ILE A 339 -9.72 7.42 -16.91
C ILE A 339 -10.02 7.19 -15.43
N ASN A 340 -9.03 7.41 -14.55
CA ASN A 340 -9.13 7.05 -13.15
C ASN A 340 -10.12 7.95 -12.39
N ILE A 341 -10.16 9.26 -12.65
CA ILE A 341 -11.07 10.17 -11.95
C ILE A 341 -12.53 9.84 -12.30
N PRO A 342 -12.94 9.70 -13.58
CA PRO A 342 -14.29 9.27 -13.89
C PRO A 342 -14.62 7.88 -13.35
N ALA A 343 -13.66 6.95 -13.32
CA ALA A 343 -13.88 5.62 -12.77
C ALA A 343 -14.21 5.66 -11.27
N LEU A 344 -13.43 6.39 -10.48
CA LEU A 344 -13.69 6.60 -9.05
C LEU A 344 -15.04 7.29 -8.84
N HIS A 345 -15.35 8.33 -9.61
CA HIS A 345 -16.63 9.05 -9.47
C HIS A 345 -17.85 8.15 -9.75
N ARG A 346 -17.75 7.21 -10.70
CA ARG A 346 -18.81 6.22 -10.97
C ARG A 346 -19.13 5.32 -9.77
N HIS A 347 -18.19 5.16 -8.83
CA HIS A 347 -18.41 4.41 -7.59
C HIS A 347 -19.05 5.25 -6.47
N GLY A 348 -19.43 6.49 -6.75
CA GLY A 348 -20.20 7.35 -5.84
C GLY A 348 -19.36 8.28 -4.98
N TYR A 349 -18.05 8.37 -5.21
CA TYR A 349 -17.20 9.33 -4.52
C TYR A 349 -17.42 10.75 -5.04
N ALA A 350 -17.26 11.73 -4.14
CA ALA A 350 -17.27 13.14 -4.51
C ALA A 350 -16.19 13.41 -5.56
N ILE A 351 -16.48 14.24 -6.56
CA ILE A 351 -15.55 14.48 -7.68
C ILE A 351 -14.26 15.14 -7.19
N GLU A 352 -14.33 15.96 -6.15
CA GLU A 352 -13.18 16.62 -5.52
C GLU A 352 -12.26 15.59 -4.86
N ASP A 353 -12.81 14.58 -4.19
CA ASP A 353 -12.02 13.49 -3.59
C ASP A 353 -11.47 12.55 -4.67
N ALA A 354 -12.29 12.22 -5.68
CA ALA A 354 -11.85 11.43 -6.83
C ALA A 354 -10.69 12.09 -7.57
N ARG A 355 -10.64 13.43 -7.65
CA ARG A 355 -9.48 14.18 -8.20
C ARG A 355 -8.24 14.11 -7.32
N ASP A 356 -8.39 13.81 -6.04
CA ASP A 356 -7.29 13.81 -5.07
C ASP A 356 -6.70 12.42 -4.79
N TYR A 357 -7.11 11.41 -5.57
CA TYR A 357 -6.65 10.05 -5.41
C TYR A 357 -5.12 9.90 -5.48
N CYS A 358 -4.59 8.89 -4.81
CA CYS A 358 -3.22 8.43 -4.96
C CYS A 358 -3.22 6.93 -5.26
N MET A 359 -2.03 6.31 -5.25
CA MET A 359 -1.92 4.86 -5.29
C MET A 359 -1.45 4.34 -3.94
N VAL A 360 -1.90 3.16 -3.56
CA VAL A 360 -1.34 2.36 -2.46
C VAL A 360 -0.78 1.08 -3.05
N GLY A 361 0.38 0.61 -2.59
CA GLY A 361 1.03 -0.54 -3.20
C GLY A 361 1.48 -0.30 -4.66
N CYS A 362 0.83 -0.98 -5.60
CA CYS A 362 1.19 -1.02 -7.01
C CYS A 362 0.45 0.07 -7.83
N ILE A 363 -0.82 -0.18 -8.13
CA ILE A 363 -1.67 0.61 -9.06
C ILE A 363 -3.06 0.93 -8.47
N GLU A 364 -3.29 0.60 -7.21
CA GLU A 364 -4.58 0.66 -6.54
C GLU A 364 -5.00 2.11 -6.29
N ASN A 365 -6.00 2.60 -7.02
CA ASN A 365 -6.50 3.97 -6.88
C ASN A 365 -7.17 4.17 -5.52
N PHE A 366 -6.52 4.92 -4.63
CA PHE A 366 -6.90 5.10 -3.24
C PHE A 366 -7.27 6.55 -2.92
N LEU A 367 -8.25 6.77 -2.04
CA LEU A 367 -8.62 8.09 -1.52
C LEU A 367 -7.88 8.35 -0.19
N PRO A 368 -6.83 9.19 -0.18
CA PRO A 368 -5.96 9.38 0.99
C PRO A 368 -6.75 9.71 2.25
N GLY A 369 -6.62 8.87 3.28
CA GLY A 369 -7.18 9.11 4.60
C GLY A 369 -8.70 9.17 4.65
N GLN A 370 -9.43 8.67 3.66
CA GLN A 370 -10.89 8.75 3.62
C GLN A 370 -11.58 7.39 3.56
N GLN A 371 -10.84 6.31 3.34
CA GLN A 371 -11.36 4.95 3.27
C GLN A 371 -10.48 3.99 4.08
N PRO A 372 -11.01 2.83 4.52
CA PRO A 372 -10.21 1.80 5.17
C PRO A 372 -9.06 1.29 4.29
N PRO A 373 -8.07 0.60 4.89
CA PRO A 373 -6.95 0.05 4.15
C PRO A 373 -7.43 -0.88 3.03
N TRP A 374 -6.74 -0.81 1.88
CA TRP A 374 -7.15 -1.53 0.69
C TRP A 374 -6.99 -3.03 0.87
N SER A 375 -8.06 -3.78 0.64
CA SER A 375 -8.02 -5.23 0.58
C SER A 375 -8.04 -5.68 -0.87
N ASP A 376 -7.36 -6.77 -1.20
CA ASP A 376 -7.38 -7.33 -2.55
C ASP A 376 -7.19 -8.85 -2.53
N GLY A 377 -7.39 -9.49 -3.68
CA GLY A 377 -7.10 -10.91 -3.85
C GLY A 377 -6.81 -11.23 -5.32
N ARG A 378 -6.43 -12.47 -5.59
CA ARG A 378 -6.08 -12.92 -6.95
C ARG A 378 -7.09 -13.94 -7.45
N TYR A 379 -7.58 -13.70 -8.65
CA TYR A 379 -8.55 -14.52 -9.35
C TYR A 379 -7.88 -15.07 -10.62
N ASN A 380 -7.63 -16.39 -10.63
CA ASN A 380 -6.88 -17.06 -11.70
C ASN A 380 -7.81 -17.42 -12.87
N SER A 381 -8.07 -16.45 -13.75
CA SER A 381 -8.97 -16.62 -14.90
C SER A 381 -8.57 -17.79 -15.83
N PRO A 382 -7.27 -17.99 -16.18
CA PRO A 382 -6.83 -19.15 -16.98
C PRO A 382 -7.26 -20.50 -16.43
N LYS A 383 -7.39 -20.65 -15.10
CA LYS A 383 -7.86 -21.90 -14.50
C LYS A 383 -9.25 -22.27 -14.99
N TYR A 384 -10.13 -21.32 -15.21
CA TYR A 384 -11.52 -21.59 -15.59
C TYR A 384 -11.66 -21.98 -17.07
N LEU A 385 -10.73 -21.54 -17.93
CA LEU A 385 -10.61 -22.07 -19.29
C LEU A 385 -10.19 -23.54 -19.28
N GLU A 386 -9.23 -23.92 -18.42
CA GLU A 386 -8.83 -25.30 -18.19
C GLU A 386 -9.99 -26.16 -17.68
N LEU A 387 -10.80 -25.63 -16.77
CA LEU A 387 -11.98 -26.34 -16.27
C LEU A 387 -13.03 -26.51 -17.37
N ALA A 388 -13.26 -25.50 -18.22
CA ALA A 388 -14.23 -25.61 -19.31
C ALA A 388 -13.84 -26.67 -20.34
N ILE A 389 -12.55 -26.75 -20.72
CA ILE A 389 -12.07 -27.79 -21.65
C ILE A 389 -12.07 -29.19 -21.02
N ASN A 390 -12.27 -29.32 -19.71
CA ASN A 390 -12.26 -30.60 -19.02
C ASN A 390 -13.50 -30.83 -18.14
N ASN A 391 -14.64 -30.27 -18.52
CA ASN A 391 -15.94 -30.48 -17.88
C ASN A 391 -15.93 -30.25 -16.35
N GLY A 392 -15.23 -29.20 -15.92
CA GLY A 392 -15.07 -28.79 -14.52
C GLY A 392 -13.99 -29.54 -13.74
N LYS A 393 -13.19 -30.40 -14.38
CA LYS A 393 -12.12 -31.16 -13.72
C LYS A 393 -10.75 -30.53 -13.95
N CYS A 394 -9.93 -30.49 -12.90
CA CYS A 394 -8.53 -30.13 -13.02
C CYS A 394 -7.79 -31.16 -13.91
N LEU A 395 -7.06 -30.71 -14.93
CA LEU A 395 -6.25 -31.56 -15.80
C LEU A 395 -5.09 -32.22 -15.04
N GLN A 396 -4.53 -31.54 -14.04
CA GLN A 396 -3.40 -32.04 -13.26
C GLN A 396 -3.80 -33.09 -12.21
N THR A 397 -4.95 -32.91 -11.54
CA THR A 397 -5.34 -33.73 -10.38
C THR A 397 -6.55 -34.63 -10.63
N GLY A 398 -7.31 -34.38 -11.69
CA GLY A 398 -8.57 -35.08 -11.99
C GLY A 398 -9.75 -34.72 -11.07
N VAL A 399 -9.54 -33.85 -10.08
CA VAL A 399 -10.57 -33.42 -9.12
C VAL A 399 -11.60 -32.53 -9.82
N GLN A 400 -12.88 -32.77 -9.53
CA GLN A 400 -13.98 -31.90 -9.93
C GLN A 400 -13.92 -30.60 -9.12
N MET A 401 -13.38 -29.53 -9.72
CA MET A 401 -13.23 -28.22 -9.07
C MET A 401 -14.35 -27.25 -9.45
N GLY A 402 -14.93 -27.39 -10.65
CA GLY A 402 -16.02 -26.53 -11.13
C GLY A 402 -17.24 -27.32 -11.60
N PRO A 403 -18.30 -26.63 -12.06
CA PRO A 403 -19.51 -27.26 -12.57
C PRO A 403 -19.25 -28.15 -13.79
N LYS A 404 -20.17 -29.08 -14.08
CA LYS A 404 -20.13 -29.89 -15.31
C LYS A 404 -20.74 -29.10 -16.46
N THR A 405 -19.92 -28.31 -17.16
CA THR A 405 -20.35 -27.43 -18.25
C THR A 405 -20.43 -28.12 -19.62
N GLY A 406 -20.09 -29.41 -19.70
CA GLY A 406 -20.13 -30.20 -20.93
C GLY A 406 -18.77 -30.83 -21.25
N GLU A 407 -18.80 -31.98 -21.92
CA GLU A 407 -17.60 -32.59 -22.50
C GLU A 407 -17.17 -31.86 -23.78
N PRO A 408 -15.87 -31.80 -24.08
CA PRO A 408 -15.32 -31.05 -25.23
C PRO A 408 -15.98 -31.31 -26.57
N HIS A 409 -16.44 -32.55 -26.83
CA HIS A 409 -17.08 -32.93 -28.09
C HIS A 409 -18.54 -32.46 -28.20
N GLN A 410 -19.11 -31.86 -27.15
CA GLN A 410 -20.50 -31.39 -27.12
C GLN A 410 -20.64 -29.95 -27.61
N PHE A 411 -19.57 -29.17 -27.61
CA PHE A 411 -19.60 -27.77 -28.05
C PHE A 411 -19.53 -27.70 -29.58
N ALA A 412 -20.61 -27.22 -30.21
CA ALA A 412 -20.73 -27.17 -31.66
C ALA A 412 -20.05 -25.92 -32.27
N ASN A 413 -19.86 -24.87 -31.47
CA ASN A 413 -19.34 -23.58 -31.91
C ASN A 413 -18.64 -22.84 -30.76
N MET A 414 -17.92 -21.77 -31.12
CA MET A 414 -17.15 -20.95 -30.17
C MET A 414 -18.04 -20.31 -29.09
N LYS A 415 -19.27 -19.94 -29.43
CA LYS A 415 -20.22 -19.34 -28.48
C LYS A 415 -20.54 -20.30 -27.34
N GLU A 416 -20.91 -21.55 -27.65
CA GLU A 416 -21.20 -22.57 -26.64
C GLU A 416 -19.98 -22.87 -25.75
N PHE A 417 -18.77 -22.85 -26.32
CA PHE A 417 -17.54 -23.03 -25.54
C PHE A 417 -17.27 -21.84 -24.60
N ILE A 418 -17.44 -20.61 -25.07
CA ILE A 418 -17.31 -19.41 -24.24
C ILE A 418 -18.36 -19.41 -23.12
N GLU A 419 -19.61 -19.79 -23.39
CA GLU A 419 -20.66 -19.93 -22.36
C GLU A 419 -20.25 -20.93 -21.27
N ALA A 420 -19.56 -22.03 -21.63
CA ALA A 420 -18.98 -22.95 -20.66
C ALA A 420 -17.84 -22.31 -19.84
N VAL A 421 -16.97 -21.51 -20.47
CA VAL A 421 -15.90 -20.76 -19.76
C VAL A 421 -16.51 -19.75 -18.79
N GLU A 422 -17.50 -18.98 -19.22
CA GLU A 422 -18.22 -18.02 -18.38
C GLU A 422 -18.86 -18.71 -17.17
N ALA A 423 -19.52 -19.86 -17.36
CA ALA A 423 -20.13 -20.62 -16.26
C ALA A 423 -19.09 -21.14 -15.24
N GLN A 424 -17.89 -21.54 -15.70
CA GLN A 424 -16.79 -21.88 -14.80
C GLN A 424 -16.30 -20.64 -14.03
N MET A 425 -16.16 -19.51 -14.71
CA MET A 425 -15.71 -18.26 -14.11
C MET A 425 -16.73 -17.72 -13.08
N GLU A 426 -18.03 -17.75 -13.39
CA GLU A 426 -19.09 -17.34 -12.48
C GLU A 426 -19.08 -18.18 -11.20
N PHE A 427 -18.90 -19.51 -11.32
CA PHE A 427 -18.75 -20.38 -10.15
C PHE A 427 -17.51 -20.03 -9.32
N GLY A 428 -16.37 -19.82 -9.99
CA GLY A 428 -15.12 -19.43 -9.35
C GLY A 428 -15.20 -18.11 -8.59
N ALA A 429 -15.80 -17.10 -9.21
CA ALA A 429 -16.01 -15.80 -8.61
C ALA A 429 -16.94 -15.89 -7.38
N ALA A 430 -18.00 -16.70 -7.45
CA ALA A 430 -18.88 -16.94 -6.31
C ALA A 430 -18.15 -17.60 -5.13
N GLU A 431 -17.27 -18.57 -5.40
CA GLU A 431 -16.42 -19.20 -4.38
C GLU A 431 -15.44 -18.19 -3.77
N TYR A 432 -14.70 -17.46 -4.61
CA TYR A 432 -13.76 -16.41 -4.19
C TYR A 432 -14.45 -15.38 -3.28
N MET A 433 -15.61 -14.85 -3.70
CA MET A 433 -16.34 -13.86 -2.92
C MET A 433 -16.92 -14.44 -1.64
N ARG A 434 -17.31 -15.72 -1.63
CA ARG A 434 -17.75 -16.40 -0.40
C ARG A 434 -16.61 -16.52 0.60
N LEU A 435 -15.42 -16.89 0.15
CA LEU A 435 -14.23 -16.97 1.00
C LEU A 435 -13.88 -15.60 1.58
N PHE A 436 -13.79 -14.57 0.74
CA PHE A 436 -13.53 -13.20 1.17
C PHE A 436 -14.53 -12.71 2.23
N LYS A 437 -15.83 -12.92 2.00
CA LYS A 437 -16.89 -12.52 2.94
C LYS A 437 -16.80 -13.28 4.26
N ASN A 438 -16.61 -14.60 4.21
CA ASN A 438 -16.50 -15.41 5.42
C ASN A 438 -15.33 -14.95 6.31
N GLU A 439 -14.18 -14.64 5.72
CA GLU A 439 -13.03 -14.16 6.48
C GLU A 439 -13.27 -12.76 7.06
N ASN A 440 -13.85 -11.84 6.29
CA ASN A 440 -14.21 -10.50 6.79
C ASN A 440 -15.28 -10.52 7.88
N GLU A 441 -16.27 -11.41 7.80
CA GLU A 441 -17.35 -11.51 8.78
C GLU A 441 -16.89 -12.21 10.08
N ARG A 442 -15.89 -13.09 10.02
CA ARG A 442 -15.30 -13.74 11.21
C ARG A 442 -14.44 -12.79 12.05
N TYR A 443 -13.98 -11.71 11.44
CA TYR A 443 -13.07 -10.76 12.05
C TYR A 443 -13.72 -10.00 13.21
N ASN A 444 -13.13 -10.08 14.40
CA ASN A 444 -13.58 -9.32 15.56
C ASN A 444 -12.94 -7.92 15.58
N LYS A 445 -13.71 -6.93 15.16
CA LYS A 445 -13.28 -5.53 15.05
C LYS A 445 -12.71 -4.94 16.34
N ILE A 446 -13.22 -5.34 17.50
CA ILE A 446 -12.70 -4.89 18.82
C ILE A 446 -11.35 -5.53 19.09
N GLN A 447 -11.21 -6.81 18.79
CA GLN A 447 -9.97 -7.56 19.03
C GLN A 447 -8.80 -7.03 18.20
N TYR A 448 -9.09 -6.40 17.06
CA TYR A 448 -8.10 -5.94 16.08
C TYR A 448 -8.26 -4.45 15.75
N THR A 449 -8.76 -3.68 16.71
CA THR A 449 -8.81 -2.21 16.64
C THR A 449 -7.42 -1.63 16.29
N GLN A 450 -7.42 -0.53 15.55
CA GLN A 450 -6.24 0.18 15.06
C GLN A 450 -6.27 1.66 15.47
N PRO A 451 -6.00 1.97 16.75
CA PRO A 451 -6.21 3.32 17.29
C PRO A 451 -5.32 4.38 16.64
N PHE A 452 -4.05 4.04 16.40
CA PHE A 452 -3.11 4.97 15.77
C PHE A 452 -3.50 5.24 14.31
N LEU A 453 -3.72 4.19 13.50
CA LEU A 453 -4.13 4.35 12.10
C LEU A 453 -5.43 5.17 11.96
N SER A 454 -6.41 4.89 12.82
CA SER A 454 -7.70 5.58 12.79
C SER A 454 -7.58 7.09 13.01
N CYS A 455 -6.52 7.58 13.67
CA CYS A 455 -6.27 9.03 13.79
C CYS A 455 -6.00 9.71 12.44
N PHE A 456 -5.60 8.95 11.42
CA PHE A 456 -5.25 9.43 10.08
C PHE A 456 -6.30 9.07 9.02
N CYS A 457 -7.51 8.67 9.46
CA CYS A 457 -8.63 8.39 8.58
C CYS A 457 -9.85 9.22 8.97
N GLN A 458 -10.26 10.12 8.09
CA GLN A 458 -11.53 10.84 8.18
C GLN A 458 -12.67 9.81 8.08
N ASP A 459 -13.70 9.81 8.94
CA ASP A 459 -13.90 10.64 10.14
C ASP A 459 -13.93 9.78 11.41
N CYS A 460 -12.93 8.90 11.58
CA CYS A 460 -12.89 7.94 12.69
C CYS A 460 -12.94 8.66 14.05
N ILE A 461 -12.17 9.76 14.21
CA ILE A 461 -12.18 10.57 15.42
C ILE A 461 -13.55 11.23 15.61
N GLY A 462 -14.12 11.92 14.61
CA GLY A 462 -15.40 12.61 14.76
C GLY A 462 -16.57 11.67 15.04
N ARG A 463 -16.55 10.47 14.45
CA ARG A 463 -17.55 9.41 14.71
C ARG A 463 -17.32 8.66 16.01
N GLY A 464 -16.12 8.74 16.60
CA GLY A 464 -15.74 7.95 17.77
C GLY A 464 -15.66 6.45 17.46
N LEU A 465 -15.36 6.07 16.23
CA LEU A 465 -15.34 4.69 15.77
C LEU A 465 -13.99 4.36 15.11
N ASP A 466 -13.51 3.15 15.35
CA ASP A 466 -12.32 2.62 14.69
C ASP A 466 -12.53 2.49 13.18
N ILE A 467 -11.43 2.55 12.42
CA ILE A 467 -11.44 2.37 10.97
C ILE A 467 -12.07 1.03 10.54
N ASN A 468 -11.89 -0.03 11.33
CA ASN A 468 -12.50 -1.33 11.09
C ASN A 468 -13.96 -1.43 11.56
N ASP A 469 -14.46 -0.44 12.28
CA ASP A 469 -15.84 -0.37 12.78
C ASP A 469 -16.66 0.75 12.10
N GLY A 470 -16.30 1.11 10.87
CA GLY A 470 -17.07 2.07 10.05
C GLY A 470 -16.80 3.54 10.38
N GLY A 471 -15.65 3.84 11.02
CA GLY A 471 -15.22 5.22 11.28
C GLY A 471 -14.89 6.02 10.01
N ALA A 472 -14.45 5.35 8.93
CA ALA A 472 -14.02 6.00 7.70
C ALA A 472 -15.17 6.71 6.95
N LEU A 473 -14.83 7.79 6.22
CA LEU A 473 -15.75 8.63 5.47
C LEU A 473 -16.44 7.81 4.38
N TYR A 474 -15.65 7.09 3.60
CA TYR A 474 -16.07 6.15 2.58
C TYR A 474 -15.89 4.70 3.07
N PRO A 475 -16.72 3.76 2.57
CA PRO A 475 -16.60 2.36 2.94
C PRO A 475 -15.33 1.71 2.37
N SER A 476 -15.00 0.53 2.90
CA SER A 476 -13.88 -0.30 2.46
C SER A 476 -14.00 -0.70 0.98
N VAL A 477 -12.86 -0.94 0.35
CA VAL A 477 -12.77 -1.40 -1.03
C VAL A 477 -12.09 -2.76 -1.06
N HIS A 478 -12.54 -3.61 -1.99
CA HIS A 478 -11.88 -4.86 -2.30
C HIS A 478 -11.46 -4.95 -3.79
N GLY A 479 -10.18 -5.15 -4.06
CA GLY A 479 -9.67 -5.40 -5.40
C GLY A 479 -9.73 -6.89 -5.78
N ALA A 480 -10.63 -7.26 -6.69
CA ALA A 480 -10.60 -8.55 -7.37
C ALA A 480 -9.53 -8.50 -8.49
N GLY A 481 -8.31 -8.96 -8.18
CA GLY A 481 -7.18 -9.02 -9.09
C GLY A 481 -7.32 -10.15 -10.11
N CYS A 482 -7.91 -9.85 -11.26
CA CYS A 482 -8.21 -10.75 -12.35
C CYS A 482 -6.97 -10.99 -13.21
N MET A 483 -6.42 -12.20 -13.16
CA MET A 483 -5.13 -12.55 -13.79
C MET A 483 -5.29 -13.15 -15.18
N GLY A 484 -4.30 -12.91 -16.06
CA GLY A 484 -4.12 -13.71 -17.28
C GLY A 484 -4.93 -13.27 -18.49
N ILE A 485 -5.21 -11.97 -18.65
CA ILE A 485 -5.94 -11.44 -19.83
C ILE A 485 -5.32 -11.88 -21.16
N ALA A 486 -3.99 -11.79 -21.31
CA ALA A 486 -3.29 -12.20 -22.53
C ALA A 486 -3.40 -13.71 -22.76
N THR A 487 -3.19 -14.52 -21.72
CA THR A 487 -3.35 -15.97 -21.78
C THR A 487 -4.76 -16.36 -22.21
N MET A 488 -5.79 -15.71 -21.65
CA MET A 488 -7.17 -15.97 -22.04
C MET A 488 -7.44 -15.58 -23.49
N ALA A 489 -7.05 -14.38 -23.89
CA ALA A 489 -7.28 -13.87 -25.24
C ALA A 489 -6.61 -14.75 -26.31
N ASP A 490 -5.32 -15.04 -26.15
CA ASP A 490 -4.56 -15.87 -27.08
C ASP A 490 -5.11 -17.30 -27.16
N SER A 491 -5.51 -17.86 -26.02
CA SER A 491 -6.02 -19.23 -25.96
C SER A 491 -7.38 -19.35 -26.65
N LEU A 492 -8.26 -18.38 -26.44
CA LEU A 492 -9.58 -18.33 -27.09
C LEU A 492 -9.44 -18.09 -28.60
N ALA A 493 -8.54 -17.20 -29.02
CA ALA A 493 -8.26 -16.98 -30.44
C ALA A 493 -7.70 -18.23 -31.13
N ALA A 494 -6.78 -18.94 -30.48
CA ALA A 494 -6.22 -20.17 -31.01
C ALA A 494 -7.28 -21.29 -31.12
N VAL A 495 -8.17 -21.39 -30.13
CA VAL A 495 -9.31 -22.31 -30.17
C VAL A 495 -10.27 -21.95 -31.30
N GLU A 496 -10.69 -20.68 -31.42
CA GLU A 496 -11.60 -20.26 -32.49
C GLU A 496 -11.04 -20.61 -33.88
N GLN A 497 -9.79 -20.22 -34.15
CA GLN A 497 -9.17 -20.47 -35.44
C GLN A 497 -8.99 -21.96 -35.73
N LEU A 498 -8.26 -22.70 -34.89
CA LEU A 498 -7.84 -24.05 -35.25
C LEU A 498 -8.96 -25.09 -35.07
N VAL A 499 -9.87 -24.88 -34.11
CA VAL A 499 -10.94 -25.84 -33.80
C VAL A 499 -12.22 -25.53 -34.57
N PHE A 500 -12.69 -24.28 -34.53
CA PHE A 500 -14.02 -23.95 -35.02
C PHE A 500 -14.02 -23.42 -36.46
N GLU A 501 -13.02 -22.65 -36.86
CA GLU A 501 -12.92 -22.09 -38.23
C GLU A 501 -12.22 -23.07 -39.20
N GLU A 502 -10.96 -23.42 -38.93
CA GLU A 502 -10.14 -24.28 -39.79
C GLU A 502 -10.42 -25.76 -39.59
N LYS A 503 -10.96 -26.15 -38.43
CA LYS A 503 -11.29 -27.54 -38.06
C LYS A 503 -10.11 -28.51 -38.20
N LYS A 504 -8.90 -28.04 -37.89
CA LYS A 504 -7.67 -28.83 -37.90
C LYS A 504 -7.60 -29.84 -36.75
N LEU A 505 -8.25 -29.52 -35.64
CA LEU A 505 -8.37 -30.40 -34.48
C LEU A 505 -9.71 -30.18 -33.77
N THR A 506 -10.06 -31.12 -32.91
CA THR A 506 -11.19 -31.02 -31.98
C THR A 506 -10.74 -30.52 -30.61
N LEU A 507 -11.66 -29.97 -29.80
CA LEU A 507 -11.37 -29.66 -28.40
C LEU A 507 -10.91 -30.89 -27.59
N SER A 508 -11.37 -32.09 -27.96
CA SER A 508 -10.93 -33.35 -27.32
C SER A 508 -9.46 -33.66 -27.62
N GLU A 509 -8.98 -33.36 -28.82
CA GLU A 509 -7.56 -33.52 -29.19
C GLU A 509 -6.71 -32.44 -28.55
N LEU A 510 -7.19 -31.19 -28.52
CA LEU A 510 -6.51 -30.11 -27.80
C LEU A 510 -6.34 -30.45 -26.31
N ARG A 511 -7.39 -30.98 -25.66
CA ARG A 511 -7.33 -31.45 -24.28
C ARG A 511 -6.26 -32.52 -24.08
N LYS A 512 -6.13 -33.48 -25.01
CA LYS A 512 -5.10 -34.52 -24.94
C LYS A 512 -3.70 -33.91 -25.05
N ALA A 513 -3.49 -33.00 -26.00
CA ALA A 513 -2.22 -32.30 -26.19
C ALA A 513 -1.83 -31.49 -24.93
N LEU A 514 -2.76 -30.74 -24.35
CA LEU A 514 -2.55 -29.98 -23.11
C LEU A 514 -2.21 -30.90 -21.92
N THR A 515 -2.87 -32.05 -21.81
CA THR A 515 -2.61 -33.03 -20.74
C THR A 515 -1.21 -33.64 -20.86
N ALA A 516 -0.73 -33.82 -22.10
CA ALA A 516 0.60 -34.34 -22.40
C ALA A 516 1.69 -33.25 -22.35
N ASP A 517 1.36 -32.01 -21.98
CA ASP A 517 2.27 -30.85 -22.08
C ASP A 517 2.93 -30.74 -23.47
N PHE A 518 2.12 -31.00 -24.50
CA PHE A 518 2.50 -31.04 -25.91
C PHE A 518 3.57 -32.07 -26.31
N VAL A 519 3.96 -33.00 -25.44
CA VAL A 519 4.81 -34.15 -25.81
C VAL A 519 4.10 -34.99 -26.87
N ASP A 520 4.76 -35.24 -28.00
CA ASP A 520 4.22 -35.88 -29.22
C ASP A 520 3.16 -35.05 -29.98
N PHE A 521 2.99 -33.76 -29.64
CA PHE A 521 2.10 -32.79 -30.30
C PHE A 521 2.84 -31.52 -30.73
N GLU A 522 4.12 -31.60 -31.08
CA GLU A 522 4.99 -30.44 -31.32
C GLU A 522 4.54 -29.60 -32.51
N GLU A 523 4.04 -30.23 -33.59
CA GLU A 523 3.52 -29.50 -34.75
C GLU A 523 2.24 -28.74 -34.40
N LEU A 524 1.34 -29.36 -33.63
CA LEU A 524 0.16 -28.67 -33.12
C LEU A 524 0.55 -27.49 -32.21
N HIS A 525 1.54 -27.66 -31.35
CA HIS A 525 2.03 -26.57 -30.50
C HIS A 525 2.56 -25.40 -31.32
N LYS A 526 3.31 -25.67 -32.39
CA LYS A 526 3.76 -24.62 -33.33
C LYS A 526 2.58 -23.89 -33.98
N GLU A 527 1.54 -24.60 -34.40
CA GLU A 527 0.35 -23.97 -34.97
C GLU A 527 -0.38 -23.09 -33.95
N LEU A 528 -0.55 -23.55 -32.70
CA LEU A 528 -1.13 -22.77 -31.60
C LEU A 528 -0.32 -21.50 -31.29
N LEU A 529 1.01 -21.56 -31.39
CA LEU A 529 1.89 -20.40 -31.24
C LEU A 529 1.80 -19.43 -32.42
N GLN A 530 1.41 -19.89 -33.62
CA GLN A 530 1.22 -19.08 -34.82
C GLN A 530 -0.17 -18.44 -34.95
N ALA A 531 -1.15 -18.88 -34.15
CA ALA A 531 -2.46 -18.24 -34.06
C ALA A 531 -2.33 -16.76 -33.62
N PRO A 532 -3.30 -15.88 -33.94
CA PRO A 532 -3.34 -14.48 -33.53
C PRO A 532 -3.02 -14.27 -32.05
N LYS A 533 -2.24 -13.22 -31.75
CA LYS A 533 -1.76 -12.91 -30.40
C LYS A 533 -2.13 -11.49 -29.98
N TYR A 534 -2.65 -11.36 -28.77
CA TYR A 534 -2.98 -10.11 -28.12
C TYR A 534 -1.76 -9.19 -28.04
N GLY A 535 -1.99 -7.88 -28.18
CA GLY A 535 -0.91 -6.87 -28.15
C GLY A 535 -0.30 -6.56 -29.53
N ASN A 536 -0.90 -7.05 -30.62
CA ASN A 536 -0.47 -6.79 -32.00
C ASN A 536 -1.47 -5.94 -32.81
N ASN A 537 -2.47 -5.33 -32.16
CA ASN A 537 -3.55 -4.56 -32.80
C ASN A 537 -4.28 -5.39 -33.87
N ASP A 538 -4.81 -6.53 -33.44
CA ASP A 538 -5.52 -7.50 -34.28
C ASP A 538 -6.89 -7.80 -33.67
N ASP A 539 -7.94 -7.24 -34.28
CA ASP A 539 -9.33 -7.35 -33.81
C ASP A 539 -9.81 -8.81 -33.63
N ARG A 540 -9.18 -9.77 -34.32
CA ARG A 540 -9.53 -11.20 -34.19
C ARG A 540 -9.22 -11.75 -32.81
N VAL A 541 -8.21 -11.22 -32.13
CA VAL A 541 -7.82 -11.62 -30.77
C VAL A 541 -8.18 -10.56 -29.73
N ASP A 542 -8.12 -9.27 -30.09
CA ASP A 542 -8.41 -8.17 -29.17
C ASP A 542 -9.87 -8.20 -28.68
N LYS A 543 -10.80 -8.74 -29.48
CA LYS A 543 -12.19 -8.99 -29.05
C LYS A 543 -12.28 -9.87 -27.79
N TYR A 544 -11.33 -10.78 -27.56
CA TYR A 544 -11.31 -11.62 -26.37
C TYR A 544 -10.73 -10.92 -25.15
N ALA A 545 -9.84 -9.96 -25.34
CA ALA A 545 -9.42 -9.08 -24.26
C ALA A 545 -10.57 -8.15 -23.81
N VAL A 546 -11.38 -7.66 -24.76
CA VAL A 546 -12.62 -6.91 -24.45
C VAL A 546 -13.61 -7.79 -23.69
N TRP A 547 -13.94 -8.97 -24.24
CA TRP A 547 -14.80 -9.95 -23.56
C TRP A 547 -14.30 -10.26 -22.14
N TYR A 548 -12.99 -10.42 -21.95
CA TYR A 548 -12.40 -10.65 -20.65
C TYR A 548 -12.73 -9.53 -19.66
N VAL A 549 -12.60 -8.26 -20.06
CA VAL A 549 -12.94 -7.14 -19.16
C VAL A 549 -14.43 -7.12 -18.85
N GLU A 550 -15.28 -7.30 -19.86
CA GLU A 550 -16.74 -7.27 -19.73
C GLU A 550 -17.27 -8.40 -18.84
N VAL A 551 -16.77 -9.62 -18.98
CA VAL A 551 -17.20 -10.74 -18.14
C VAL A 551 -16.77 -10.52 -16.69
N HIS A 552 -15.55 -10.00 -16.44
CA HIS A 552 -15.09 -9.72 -15.08
C HIS A 552 -15.92 -8.61 -14.41
N ASP A 553 -16.28 -7.56 -15.15
CA ASP A 553 -17.19 -6.53 -14.64
C ASP A 553 -18.56 -7.14 -14.31
N LYS A 554 -19.15 -7.94 -15.21
CA LYS A 554 -20.44 -8.63 -14.98
C LYS A 554 -20.42 -9.46 -13.69
N ILE A 555 -19.38 -10.26 -13.48
CA ILE A 555 -19.30 -11.17 -12.33
C ILE A 555 -18.95 -10.47 -11.01
N PHE A 556 -18.18 -9.37 -11.01
CA PHE A 556 -17.72 -8.74 -9.77
C PHE A 556 -18.44 -7.44 -9.40
N SER A 557 -18.91 -6.64 -10.36
CA SER A 557 -19.42 -5.27 -10.12
C SER A 557 -20.65 -5.19 -9.23
N HIS A 558 -21.40 -6.29 -9.08
CA HIS A 558 -22.59 -6.37 -8.23
C HIS A 558 -22.28 -6.76 -6.78
N HIS A 559 -21.04 -7.14 -6.48
CA HIS A 559 -20.61 -7.45 -5.12
C HIS A 559 -20.23 -6.22 -4.31
N ARG A 560 -20.39 -6.32 -3.00
CA ARG A 560 -20.05 -5.26 -2.03
C ARG A 560 -19.31 -5.86 -0.83
N THR A 561 -18.48 -5.03 -0.22
CA THR A 561 -17.88 -5.28 1.10
C THR A 561 -18.95 -5.23 2.19
N TRP A 562 -18.58 -5.62 3.42
CA TRP A 562 -19.52 -5.71 4.54
C TRP A 562 -20.14 -4.36 4.93
N ASP A 563 -19.42 -3.26 4.69
CA ASP A 563 -19.86 -1.88 4.94
C ASP A 563 -20.45 -1.21 3.69
N GLY A 564 -20.72 -1.98 2.64
CA GLY A 564 -21.40 -1.50 1.43
C GLY A 564 -20.50 -0.87 0.38
N GLY A 565 -19.19 -0.94 0.55
CA GLY A 565 -18.22 -0.46 -0.43
C GLY A 565 -18.04 -1.39 -1.62
N ALA A 566 -17.35 -0.88 -2.64
CA ALA A 566 -17.30 -1.51 -3.95
C ALA A 566 -16.22 -2.60 -4.05
N VAL A 567 -16.49 -3.59 -4.90
CA VAL A 567 -15.48 -4.55 -5.37
C VAL A 567 -14.99 -4.07 -6.73
N TYR A 568 -13.70 -3.76 -6.83
CA TYR A 568 -13.08 -3.32 -8.08
C TYR A 568 -12.46 -4.47 -8.82
N THR A 569 -12.74 -4.57 -10.11
CA THR A 569 -12.00 -5.43 -11.01
C THR A 569 -10.65 -4.77 -11.31
N ALA A 570 -9.57 -5.40 -10.86
CA ALA A 570 -8.21 -4.98 -11.18
C ALA A 570 -7.57 -6.02 -12.10
N ILE A 571 -6.89 -5.60 -13.17
CA ILE A 571 -6.12 -6.51 -14.02
C ILE A 571 -4.67 -6.46 -13.52
N ALA A 572 -4.40 -7.28 -12.51
CA ALA A 572 -3.11 -7.30 -11.82
C ALA A 572 -2.75 -8.74 -11.44
N SER A 573 -1.48 -9.09 -11.60
CA SER A 573 -0.98 -10.45 -11.32
C SER A 573 -0.19 -10.56 -10.02
N ASN A 574 0.46 -9.48 -9.54
CA ASN A 574 1.53 -9.47 -8.53
C ASN A 574 2.31 -10.79 -8.53
N VAL A 575 3.33 -10.87 -9.38
CA VAL A 575 4.23 -12.02 -9.41
C VAL A 575 5.09 -11.98 -8.15
N ASN A 576 4.86 -12.91 -7.23
CA ASN A 576 5.78 -13.17 -6.12
C ASN A 576 6.96 -14.02 -6.58
#